data_AF-A0A540MEL2-F1
#
_entry.id   AF-A0A540MEL2-F1
#
_cell.length_a   1.000
_cell.length_b   1.000
_cell.length_c   1.000
_cell.angle_alpha   90.00
_cell.angle_beta   90.00
_cell.angle_gamma   90.00
#
_symmetry.space_group_name_H-M   'P 1'
#
loop_
_entity.id
_entity.type
_entity.pdbx_description
1 polymer ?
#
loop_
_entity_poly.entity_id
_entity_poly.type
_entity_poly.pdbx_seq_one_letter_code
_entity_poly.pdbx_strand_id
1 'polypeptide(L)'
;MATHDEDTESYFHNTAVHCVLCPRNPDNGNSIVKDLQVSTMFMHHQKIVVVDSELPNGGGLEKRRIVSFIGGIDLCDGRYDTPSHPIFRTLDTTHKNDLHQPNFGGASFTKGGPREPWHDIHCQLEGPIAWDVLFNFEQRWRKQGGKDLLVELRELDDTFIPPSPVMSPQDHDTWNVQLFRSIDGGAAFGFPDSPEDAARAGLVTGKDHVVDRSIQDAYINAIRRAKSFIYIKNQYFLGSSFGWHSDYVTLKVEEVGALHLIPKELSLKIVSKIEAGERFTVYIVMPMWPEGIPESQTAQAMLHWQRMTMDMMYRDIVQTLKVKGIEANPKDYLAFFCLGNHEKKLPGEYEPPEKPEHGSDYSRAQQARRFMIYVHAKVMIVDDEYIIIGSANINQRSMDGARDSEIAMGAYQPYHLSTGKPARGQIHGLRMSLWYEHLGLLDDIFLEPQNVECIRKVNQIADQHWDLYSCDTLDGDLPGHLLSYPIAVTENGEVTELPGTEFFPDTKARILGSKSDLLPSVLTT
;
A
#
# COMPACT_ATOMS: atom_id res chain seq x y z
N MET A 1 -14.23 -0.28 -9.60
CA MET A 1 -15.20 0.48 -8.77
C MET A 1 -15.76 1.61 -9.60
N ALA A 2 -17.05 1.92 -9.48
CA ALA A 2 -17.52 3.26 -9.83
C ALA A 2 -16.94 4.19 -8.77
N THR A 3 -16.20 5.23 -9.16
CA THR A 3 -15.52 6.14 -8.22
C THR A 3 -16.48 7.14 -7.57
N HIS A 4 -17.76 7.17 -7.99
CA HIS A 4 -18.79 8.10 -7.52
C HIS A 4 -18.41 9.58 -7.67
N ASP A 5 -17.44 9.91 -8.53
CA ASP A 5 -16.94 11.27 -8.71
C ASP A 5 -18.06 12.22 -9.18
N GLU A 6 -18.75 11.85 -10.27
CA GLU A 6 -19.85 12.65 -10.85
C GLU A 6 -21.07 12.72 -9.92
N ASP A 7 -21.39 11.63 -9.24
CA ASP A 7 -22.47 11.57 -8.23
C ASP A 7 -22.18 12.54 -7.07
N THR A 8 -20.91 12.58 -6.63
CA THR A 8 -20.46 13.44 -5.52
C THR A 8 -20.44 14.91 -5.92
N GLU A 9 -19.98 15.25 -7.13
CA GLU A 9 -20.07 16.63 -7.64
C GLU A 9 -21.54 17.07 -7.73
N SER A 10 -22.40 16.20 -8.27
CA SER A 10 -23.83 16.46 -8.38
C SER A 10 -24.49 16.64 -7.01
N TYR A 11 -24.07 15.87 -6.00
CA TYR A 11 -24.59 15.98 -4.62
C TYR A 11 -24.29 17.34 -4.00
N PHE A 12 -23.08 17.87 -4.21
CA PHE A 12 -22.67 19.18 -3.69
C PHE A 12 -23.05 20.36 -4.59
N HIS A 13 -23.60 20.08 -5.78
CA HIS A 13 -24.04 21.10 -6.71
C HIS A 13 -25.05 22.06 -6.05
N ASN A 14 -24.82 23.36 -6.16
CA ASN A 14 -25.60 24.45 -5.51
C ASN A 14 -25.60 24.44 -3.96
N THR A 15 -24.69 23.73 -3.31
CA THR A 15 -24.42 23.88 -1.87
C THR A 15 -23.30 24.89 -1.62
N ALA A 16 -22.95 25.13 -0.36
CA ALA A 16 -21.78 25.93 0.00
C ALA A 16 -20.44 25.18 -0.16
N VAL A 17 -20.48 23.86 -0.42
CA VAL A 17 -19.29 23.05 -0.64
C VAL A 17 -18.83 23.22 -2.09
N HIS A 18 -17.55 23.52 -2.28
CA HIS A 18 -16.93 23.64 -3.59
C HIS A 18 -16.28 22.31 -4.00
N CYS A 19 -17.07 21.44 -4.63
CA CYS A 19 -16.59 20.18 -5.20
C CYS A 19 -16.10 20.40 -6.65
N VAL A 20 -14.93 19.87 -7.00
CA VAL A 20 -14.33 20.03 -8.34
C VAL A 20 -13.82 18.67 -8.82
N LEU A 21 -14.34 18.22 -9.96
CA LEU A 21 -13.80 17.07 -10.68
C LEU A 21 -12.42 17.44 -11.24
N CYS A 22 -11.39 16.73 -10.79
CA CYS A 22 -10.00 17.05 -11.09
C CYS A 22 -9.44 16.00 -12.07
N PRO A 23 -9.23 16.33 -13.36
CA PRO A 23 -8.71 15.38 -14.33
C PRO A 23 -7.19 15.20 -14.18
N ARG A 24 -6.69 13.97 -14.32
CA ARG A 24 -5.25 13.69 -14.34
C ARG A 24 -4.76 13.46 -15.76
N ASN A 25 -3.90 14.35 -16.25
CA ASN A 25 -3.22 14.19 -17.53
C ASN A 25 -1.76 13.81 -17.27
N PRO A 26 -1.28 12.65 -17.75
CA PRO A 26 0.11 12.23 -17.55
C PRO A 26 1.09 13.00 -18.45
N ASP A 27 2.31 13.21 -17.98
CA ASP A 27 3.45 13.63 -18.82
C ASP A 27 4.05 12.38 -19.50
N ASN A 28 3.49 11.96 -20.64
CA ASN A 28 3.89 10.73 -21.32
C ASN A 28 4.67 11.00 -22.62
N GLY A 29 5.85 10.39 -22.72
CA GLY A 29 6.69 10.38 -23.93
C GLY A 29 6.30 9.37 -25.01
N ASN A 30 5.05 8.90 -25.07
CA ASN A 30 4.63 7.85 -26.00
C ASN A 30 4.10 8.41 -27.34
N SER A 31 3.69 7.52 -28.26
CA SER A 31 3.09 7.92 -29.54
C SER A 31 1.64 8.37 -29.36
N ILE A 32 1.19 9.32 -30.18
CA ILE A 32 -0.15 9.94 -30.15
C ILE A 32 -1.30 8.93 -29.99
N VAL A 33 -1.19 7.73 -30.59
CA VAL A 33 -2.21 6.67 -30.52
C VAL A 33 -2.25 5.99 -29.15
N LYS A 34 -1.10 5.78 -28.50
CA LYS A 34 -1.04 5.28 -27.11
C LYS A 34 -1.48 6.35 -26.13
N ASP A 35 -1.16 7.62 -26.36
CA ASP A 35 -1.56 8.72 -25.48
C ASP A 35 -3.09 8.89 -25.43
N LEU A 36 -3.80 8.73 -26.55
CA LEU A 36 -5.27 8.77 -26.58
C LEU A 36 -5.93 7.64 -25.79
N GLN A 37 -5.33 6.44 -25.76
CA GLN A 37 -5.85 5.30 -24.98
C GLN A 37 -5.49 5.39 -23.49
N VAL A 38 -4.40 6.09 -23.14
CA VAL A 38 -3.84 6.14 -21.78
C VAL A 38 -4.22 7.43 -21.02
N SER A 39 -4.54 8.52 -21.72
CA SER A 39 -4.83 9.84 -21.13
C SER A 39 -5.98 9.88 -20.11
N THR A 40 -6.91 8.92 -20.15
CA THR A 40 -8.03 8.81 -19.19
C THR A 40 -7.79 7.79 -18.08
N MET A 41 -6.59 7.19 -18.00
CA MET A 41 -6.34 6.02 -17.15
C MET A 41 -5.44 6.27 -15.94
N PHE A 42 -4.82 7.44 -15.82
CA PHE A 42 -4.13 7.86 -14.59
C PHE A 42 -5.05 8.69 -13.71
N MET A 43 -4.78 8.68 -12.41
CA MET A 43 -5.68 9.20 -11.39
C MET A 43 -4.96 10.14 -10.43
N HIS A 44 -5.72 11.06 -9.85
CA HIS A 44 -5.29 11.71 -8.63
C HIS A 44 -5.57 10.78 -7.46
N HIS A 45 -4.51 10.16 -6.93
CA HIS A 45 -4.63 9.10 -5.95
C HIS A 45 -4.30 9.53 -4.51
N GLN A 46 -4.04 10.83 -4.30
CA GLN A 46 -3.87 11.44 -2.98
C GLN A 46 -5.17 11.40 -2.15
N LYS A 47 -5.12 10.82 -0.95
CA LYS A 47 -6.19 10.90 0.06
C LYS A 47 -5.81 11.93 1.11
N ILE A 48 -6.52 13.06 1.15
CA ILE A 48 -6.14 14.22 1.97
C ILE A 48 -7.38 14.79 2.66
N VAL A 49 -7.25 15.04 3.96
CA VAL A 49 -8.14 15.95 4.70
C VAL A 49 -7.27 17.00 5.38
N VAL A 50 -7.60 18.29 5.20
CA VAL A 50 -6.93 19.40 5.89
C VAL A 50 -8.00 20.26 6.55
N VAL A 51 -7.82 20.52 7.85
CA VAL A 51 -8.77 21.29 8.65
C VAL A 51 -8.02 22.24 9.58
N ASP A 52 -8.68 23.34 9.93
CA ASP A 52 -8.30 24.09 11.12
C ASP A 52 -8.77 23.37 12.39
N SER A 53 -8.02 23.53 13.48
CA SER A 53 -8.32 22.91 14.76
C SER A 53 -7.89 23.82 15.90
N GLU A 54 -8.44 23.56 17.08
CA GLU A 54 -8.08 24.27 18.31
C GLU A 54 -6.65 23.94 18.74
N LEU A 55 -6.01 24.85 19.49
CA LEU A 55 -4.70 24.58 20.07
C LEU A 55 -4.80 23.49 21.14
N PRO A 56 -3.80 22.58 21.25
CA PRO A 56 -3.85 21.42 22.15
C PRO A 56 -4.11 21.75 23.63
N ASN A 57 -3.77 22.96 24.08
CA ASN A 57 -3.82 23.37 25.49
C ASN A 57 -4.92 24.42 25.81
N GLY A 58 -5.86 24.71 24.89
CA GLY A 58 -7.03 25.56 25.17
C GLY A 58 -6.72 26.96 25.75
N GLY A 59 -5.51 27.47 25.54
CA GLY A 59 -4.94 28.60 26.26
C GLY A 59 -5.48 29.95 25.84
N GLY A 60 -6.74 30.26 26.19
CA GLY A 60 -7.32 31.61 26.35
C GLY A 60 -7.39 32.55 25.13
N LEU A 61 -6.70 32.25 24.03
CA LEU A 61 -6.74 32.96 22.77
C LEU A 61 -7.48 32.07 21.76
N GLU A 62 -8.46 32.63 21.05
CA GLU A 62 -9.26 31.96 19.99
C GLU A 62 -8.42 31.59 18.75
N LYS A 63 -7.11 31.32 18.91
CA LYS A 63 -6.21 30.94 17.83
C LYS A 63 -6.43 29.48 17.42
N ARG A 64 -6.22 29.23 16.13
CA ARG A 64 -6.37 27.94 15.46
C ARG A 64 -5.06 27.53 14.82
N ARG A 65 -4.90 26.22 14.60
CA ARG A 65 -3.77 25.58 13.92
C ARG A 65 -4.28 24.70 12.79
N ILE A 66 -3.37 24.23 11.94
CA ILE A 66 -3.71 23.27 10.89
C ILE A 66 -3.45 21.85 11.39
N VAL A 67 -4.37 20.95 11.04
CA VAL A 67 -4.23 19.49 11.18
C VAL A 67 -4.49 18.88 9.82
N SER A 68 -3.71 17.87 9.47
CA SER A 68 -3.86 17.20 8.17
C SER A 68 -3.85 15.70 8.32
N PHE A 69 -4.51 15.01 7.40
CA PHE A 69 -4.60 13.56 7.36
C PHE A 69 -4.20 13.08 5.97
N ILE A 70 -3.35 12.07 5.92
CA ILE A 70 -2.95 11.37 4.69
C ILE A 70 -2.81 9.87 4.95
N GLY A 71 -2.95 9.05 3.91
CA GLY A 71 -2.79 7.60 4.01
C GLY A 71 -3.41 6.86 2.83
N GLY A 72 -3.84 5.62 3.06
CA GLY A 72 -4.51 4.79 2.05
C GLY A 72 -6.04 4.91 2.05
N ILE A 73 -6.65 5.38 3.14
CA ILE A 73 -8.10 5.39 3.31
C ILE A 73 -8.76 6.59 2.62
N ASP A 74 -9.56 6.32 1.58
CA ASP A 74 -10.50 7.27 0.98
C ASP A 74 -11.79 7.38 1.82
N LEU A 75 -12.49 8.52 1.72
CA LEU A 75 -13.81 8.70 2.33
C LEU A 75 -14.92 8.22 1.38
N CYS A 76 -14.97 6.91 1.14
CA CYS A 76 -15.96 6.26 0.28
C CYS A 76 -16.40 4.89 0.83
N ASP A 77 -17.29 4.23 0.09
CA ASP A 77 -17.85 2.92 0.40
C ASP A 77 -16.77 1.83 0.56
N GLY A 78 -17.03 0.88 1.45
CA GLY A 78 -16.20 -0.30 1.71
C GLY A 78 -14.98 -0.08 2.61
N ARG A 79 -14.60 1.17 2.89
CA ARG A 79 -13.37 1.50 3.64
C ARG A 79 -13.52 1.36 5.15
N TYR A 80 -14.74 1.47 5.67
CA TYR A 80 -14.97 1.28 7.09
C TYR A 80 -14.74 -0.19 7.45
N ASP A 81 -13.86 -0.43 8.42
CA ASP A 81 -13.61 -1.75 9.00
C ASP A 81 -12.92 -1.63 10.37
N THR A 82 -12.71 -2.77 11.04
CA THR A 82 -11.96 -2.88 12.28
C THR A 82 -10.98 -4.06 12.19
N PRO A 83 -9.98 -4.17 13.09
CA PRO A 83 -9.00 -5.27 13.07
C PRO A 83 -9.58 -6.70 13.11
N SER A 84 -10.87 -6.88 13.44
CA SER A 84 -11.53 -8.19 13.39
C SER A 84 -11.95 -8.63 11.98
N HIS A 85 -11.99 -7.70 11.02
CA HIS A 85 -12.24 -7.93 9.59
C HIS A 85 -13.35 -8.96 9.29
N PRO A 86 -14.58 -8.77 9.82
CA PRO A 86 -15.64 -9.74 9.72
C PRO A 86 -16.14 -9.88 8.27
N ILE A 87 -16.29 -11.11 7.80
CA ILE A 87 -16.71 -11.41 6.42
C ILE A 87 -18.21 -11.62 6.30
N PHE A 88 -18.91 -12.01 7.38
CA PHE A 88 -20.37 -12.14 7.39
C PHE A 88 -21.05 -11.52 8.61
N ARG A 89 -20.37 -11.45 9.76
CA ARG A 89 -20.97 -11.13 11.06
C ARG A 89 -21.45 -9.68 11.25
N THR A 90 -21.13 -8.81 10.30
CA THR A 90 -21.49 -7.39 10.33
C THR A 90 -22.45 -6.97 9.22
N LEU A 91 -22.91 -7.92 8.40
CA LEU A 91 -23.74 -7.62 7.25
C LEU A 91 -25.11 -7.06 7.65
N ASP A 92 -25.63 -7.37 8.83
CA ASP A 92 -26.88 -6.80 9.34
C ASP A 92 -26.70 -5.59 10.27
N THR A 93 -25.45 -5.22 10.55
CA THR A 93 -25.09 -4.09 11.42
C THR A 93 -24.33 -3.03 10.63
N THR A 94 -23.02 -2.89 10.84
CA THR A 94 -22.21 -1.79 10.32
C THR A 94 -22.12 -1.79 8.79
N HIS A 95 -22.10 -2.97 8.16
CA HIS A 95 -21.92 -3.12 6.71
C HIS A 95 -23.23 -3.36 5.95
N LYS A 96 -24.38 -3.17 6.61
CA LYS A 96 -25.70 -3.39 5.98
C LYS A 96 -25.94 -2.51 4.75
N ASN A 97 -25.49 -1.26 4.82
CA ASN A 97 -25.60 -0.28 3.74
C ASN A 97 -24.24 0.02 3.11
N ASP A 98 -23.23 -0.81 3.39
CA ASP A 98 -21.84 -0.62 2.98
C ASP A 98 -21.18 -1.98 2.66
N LEU A 99 -21.93 -2.84 1.95
CA LEU A 99 -21.40 -4.11 1.49
C LEU A 99 -20.52 -3.87 0.27
N HIS A 100 -19.21 -3.98 0.47
CA HIS A 100 -18.22 -3.91 -0.59
C HIS A 100 -17.72 -5.31 -0.96
N GLN A 101 -17.86 -5.69 -2.23
CA GLN A 101 -17.39 -6.97 -2.77
C GLN A 101 -17.26 -6.90 -4.31
N PRO A 102 -16.15 -6.37 -4.85
CA PRO A 102 -15.95 -6.18 -6.28
C PRO A 102 -15.37 -7.41 -7.00
N ASN A 103 -15.00 -8.47 -6.27
CA ASN A 103 -14.34 -9.65 -6.84
C ASN A 103 -15.34 -10.62 -7.48
N PHE A 104 -16.64 -10.45 -7.23
CA PHE A 104 -17.68 -11.31 -7.76
C PHE A 104 -18.67 -10.54 -8.65
N GLY A 105 -18.99 -11.11 -9.81
CA GLY A 105 -20.08 -10.61 -10.63
C GLY A 105 -21.42 -10.66 -9.89
N GLY A 106 -22.07 -9.51 -9.74
CA GLY A 106 -23.41 -9.41 -9.15
C GLY A 106 -23.47 -9.69 -7.64
N ALA A 107 -22.38 -9.43 -6.91
CA ALA A 107 -22.39 -9.35 -5.45
C ALA A 107 -23.40 -8.32 -4.96
N SER A 108 -24.14 -8.65 -3.92
CA SER A 108 -25.14 -7.75 -3.34
C SER A 108 -25.46 -8.13 -1.91
N PHE A 109 -25.96 -7.15 -1.14
CA PHE A 109 -26.50 -7.41 0.20
C PHE A 109 -27.54 -8.53 0.20
N THR A 110 -28.44 -8.57 -0.79
CA THR A 110 -29.50 -9.58 -0.87
C THR A 110 -29.00 -11.00 -1.10
N LYS A 111 -27.77 -11.17 -1.60
CA LYS A 111 -27.13 -12.47 -1.80
C LYS A 111 -26.13 -12.83 -0.69
N GLY A 112 -25.88 -11.91 0.24
CA GLY A 112 -25.06 -12.14 1.45
C GLY A 112 -23.55 -12.01 1.22
N GLY A 113 -22.77 -12.52 2.18
CA GLY A 113 -21.32 -12.43 2.14
C GLY A 113 -20.63 -13.53 1.31
N PRO A 114 -19.29 -13.56 1.33
CA PRO A 114 -18.44 -12.70 2.17
C PRO A 114 -18.36 -11.27 1.61
N ARG A 115 -18.41 -10.24 2.48
CA ARG A 115 -17.86 -8.92 2.10
C ARG A 115 -16.36 -9.05 1.91
N GLU A 116 -15.74 -8.12 1.22
CA GLU A 116 -14.28 -7.98 1.22
C GLU A 116 -13.88 -7.06 2.37
N PRO A 117 -13.27 -7.54 3.46
CA PRO A 117 -12.79 -6.68 4.55
C PRO A 117 -11.63 -5.78 4.08
N TRP A 118 -11.45 -4.63 4.72
CA TRP A 118 -10.52 -3.58 4.28
C TRP A 118 -9.44 -3.33 5.33
N HIS A 119 -8.23 -3.85 5.08
CA HIS A 119 -7.06 -3.57 5.91
C HIS A 119 -6.23 -2.43 5.32
N ASP A 120 -6.15 -1.31 6.05
CA ASP A 120 -5.49 -0.10 5.59
C ASP A 120 -4.87 0.71 6.73
N ILE A 121 -4.06 1.71 6.40
CA ILE A 121 -3.33 2.57 7.34
C ILE A 121 -3.49 4.03 6.92
N HIS A 122 -3.71 4.89 7.92
CA HIS A 122 -3.81 6.33 7.77
C HIS A 122 -3.07 7.04 8.90
N CYS A 123 -2.73 8.31 8.73
CA CYS A 123 -2.08 9.09 9.79
C CYS A 123 -2.66 10.50 9.90
N GLN A 124 -2.68 11.01 11.13
CA GLN A 124 -2.90 12.42 11.45
C GLN A 124 -1.53 13.10 11.61
N LEU A 125 -1.39 14.31 11.05
CA LEU A 125 -0.19 15.12 11.05
C LEU A 125 -0.47 16.45 11.74
N GLU A 126 0.38 16.77 12.71
CA GLU A 126 0.31 17.98 13.52
C GLU A 126 1.67 18.68 13.57
N GLY A 127 1.65 19.98 13.85
CA GLY A 127 2.85 20.81 13.77
C GLY A 127 3.17 21.22 12.33
N PRO A 128 4.38 21.71 12.03
CA PRO A 128 4.70 22.35 10.76
C PRO A 128 4.36 21.51 9.53
N ILE A 129 4.47 20.18 9.62
CA ILE A 129 4.17 19.24 8.53
C ILE A 129 2.72 19.34 8.02
N ALA A 130 1.75 19.74 8.87
CA ALA A 130 0.36 19.89 8.44
C ALA A 130 0.21 21.01 7.39
N TRP A 131 1.03 22.06 7.48
CA TRP A 131 1.05 23.14 6.50
C TRP A 131 1.64 22.69 5.16
N ASP A 132 2.53 21.70 5.13
CA ASP A 132 3.06 21.17 3.87
C ASP A 132 1.99 20.40 3.09
N VAL A 133 1.09 19.68 3.80
CA VAL A 133 -0.06 19.01 3.18
C VAL A 133 -1.07 20.03 2.66
N LEU A 134 -1.36 21.08 3.43
CA LEU A 134 -2.16 22.22 2.97
C LEU A 134 -1.54 22.85 1.72
N PHE A 135 -0.24 23.12 1.74
CA PHE A 135 0.46 23.71 0.60
C PHE A 135 0.37 22.83 -0.65
N ASN A 136 0.47 21.50 -0.51
CA ASN A 136 0.20 20.59 -1.62
C ASN A 136 -1.22 20.77 -2.18
N PHE A 137 -2.25 20.85 -1.33
CA PHE A 137 -3.62 21.12 -1.78
C PHE A 137 -3.73 22.46 -2.49
N GLU A 138 -3.16 23.53 -1.94
CA GLU A 138 -3.16 24.86 -2.55
C GLU A 138 -2.48 24.87 -3.93
N GLN A 139 -1.33 24.20 -4.07
CA GLN A 139 -0.63 24.08 -5.36
C GLN A 139 -1.51 23.39 -6.42
N ARG A 140 -2.23 22.33 -6.03
CA ARG A 140 -3.16 21.61 -6.92
C ARG A 140 -4.39 22.44 -7.24
N TRP A 141 -4.97 23.12 -6.26
CA TRP A 141 -6.12 23.99 -6.45
C TRP A 141 -5.82 25.15 -7.39
N ARG A 142 -4.67 25.84 -7.21
CA ARG A 142 -4.23 26.91 -8.12
C ARG A 142 -4.03 26.41 -9.56
N LYS A 143 -3.67 25.14 -9.74
CA LYS A 143 -3.48 24.54 -11.07
C LYS A 143 -4.78 24.04 -11.70
N GLN A 144 -5.67 23.41 -10.94
CA GLN A 144 -6.80 22.62 -11.46
C GLN A 144 -8.14 22.84 -10.74
N GLY A 145 -8.19 23.62 -9.65
CA GLY A 145 -9.40 23.87 -8.84
C GLY A 145 -10.38 24.88 -9.45
N GLY A 146 -9.99 25.59 -10.50
CA GLY A 146 -10.86 26.50 -11.27
C GLY A 146 -11.01 27.89 -10.63
N LYS A 147 -11.78 28.02 -9.55
CA LYS A 147 -12.07 29.33 -8.92
C LYS A 147 -11.00 29.73 -7.92
N ASP A 148 -10.71 31.02 -7.83
CA ASP A 148 -9.85 31.57 -6.79
C ASP A 148 -10.62 31.70 -5.47
N LEU A 149 -10.55 30.65 -4.64
CA LEU A 149 -11.30 30.51 -3.38
C LEU A 149 -10.38 30.14 -2.20
N LEU A 150 -9.07 30.08 -2.44
CA LEU A 150 -8.13 29.76 -1.38
C LEU A 150 -8.08 30.90 -0.37
N VAL A 151 -8.11 30.55 0.91
CA VAL A 151 -7.90 31.50 1.98
C VAL A 151 -6.40 31.60 2.22
N GLU A 152 -5.85 32.80 2.13
CA GLU A 152 -4.45 33.07 2.45
C GLU A 152 -4.27 33.04 3.99
N LEU A 153 -4.29 31.85 4.58
CA LEU A 153 -4.29 31.63 6.04
C LEU A 153 -3.08 32.26 6.74
N ARG A 154 -1.97 32.44 6.00
CA ARG A 154 -0.75 33.10 6.48
C ARG A 154 -0.90 34.61 6.67
N GLU A 155 -1.97 35.22 6.15
CA GLU A 155 -2.28 36.63 6.37
C GLU A 155 -3.26 36.84 7.53
N LEU A 156 -3.82 35.75 8.08
CA LEU A 156 -4.79 35.76 9.17
C LEU A 156 -4.12 35.50 10.54
N ASP A 157 -3.02 36.19 10.83
CA ASP A 157 -2.16 35.96 12.01
C ASP A 157 -2.88 36.13 13.37
N ASP A 158 -3.97 36.90 13.39
CA ASP A 158 -4.82 37.07 14.58
C ASP A 158 -5.61 35.79 14.91
N THR A 159 -5.97 35.01 13.90
CA THR A 159 -6.78 33.78 14.03
C THR A 159 -5.93 32.52 13.91
N PHE A 160 -4.94 32.48 13.03
CA PHE A 160 -4.12 31.29 12.77
C PHE A 160 -2.71 31.48 13.33
N ILE A 161 -2.18 30.42 13.97
CA ILE A 161 -0.75 30.40 14.30
C ILE A 161 0.07 30.10 13.03
N PRO A 162 1.31 30.62 12.93
CA PRO A 162 2.22 30.18 11.89
C PRO A 162 2.57 28.69 12.07
N PRO A 163 3.19 28.03 11.07
CA PRO A 163 3.66 26.65 11.19
C PRO A 163 4.53 26.49 12.44
N SER A 164 3.99 25.85 13.48
CA SER A 164 4.59 25.83 14.82
C SER A 164 4.61 24.42 15.38
N PRO A 165 5.66 24.02 16.12
CA PRO A 165 5.70 22.75 16.83
C PRO A 165 4.53 22.61 17.82
N VAL A 166 3.96 21.42 17.93
CA VAL A 166 2.93 21.09 18.93
C VAL A 166 3.51 20.50 20.23
N MET A 167 4.78 20.13 20.22
CA MET A 167 5.53 19.60 21.36
C MET A 167 6.88 20.28 21.47
N SER A 168 7.46 20.26 22.67
CA SER A 168 8.83 20.69 22.88
C SER A 168 9.81 19.78 22.12
N PRO A 169 10.89 20.30 21.53
CA PRO A 169 11.95 19.45 20.97
C PRO A 169 12.64 18.53 22.00
N GLN A 170 12.47 18.78 23.31
CA GLN A 170 12.95 17.91 24.39
C GLN A 170 11.93 16.85 24.82
N ASP A 171 10.71 16.89 24.28
CA ASP A 171 9.71 15.87 24.56
C ASP A 171 10.07 14.57 23.84
N HIS A 172 10.00 13.44 24.55
CA HIS A 172 10.33 12.13 24.01
C HIS A 172 9.29 11.65 22.98
N ASP A 173 8.06 12.16 23.07
CA ASP A 173 6.98 11.85 22.13
C ASP A 173 7.03 12.69 20.86
N THR A 174 7.99 13.63 20.74
CA THR A 174 8.13 14.49 19.54
C THR A 174 8.48 13.69 18.28
N TRP A 175 8.17 14.27 17.12
CA TRP A 175 8.38 13.65 15.81
C TRP A 175 9.10 14.59 14.85
N ASN A 176 10.03 14.02 14.09
CA ASN A 176 10.55 14.65 12.88
C ASN A 176 9.85 13.99 11.69
N VAL A 177 9.17 14.80 10.89
CA VAL A 177 8.35 14.34 9.77
C VAL A 177 8.73 15.10 8.51
N GLN A 178 8.74 14.42 7.37
CA GLN A 178 8.94 15.00 6.05
C GLN A 178 7.83 14.52 5.11
N LEU A 179 7.31 15.46 4.30
CA LEU A 179 6.33 15.15 3.26
C LEU A 179 7.04 14.77 1.95
N PHE A 180 6.47 13.81 1.25
CA PHE A 180 6.93 13.31 -0.04
C PHE A 180 5.77 13.19 -1.01
N ARG A 181 6.03 13.34 -2.31
CA ARG A 181 5.02 13.25 -3.36
C ARG A 181 5.49 12.49 -4.60
N SER A 182 4.50 12.05 -5.36
CA SER A 182 4.62 11.79 -6.79
C SER A 182 3.67 12.78 -7.46
N ILE A 183 4.17 13.82 -8.11
CA ILE A 183 3.33 14.83 -8.77
C ILE A 183 4.15 15.61 -9.80
N ASP A 184 3.53 16.17 -10.83
CA ASP A 184 4.21 16.98 -11.84
C ASP A 184 3.62 18.38 -11.99
N GLY A 185 4.27 19.22 -12.79
CA GLY A 185 3.82 20.58 -13.14
C GLY A 185 2.52 20.65 -13.93
N GLY A 186 2.01 19.53 -14.43
CA GLY A 186 0.67 19.41 -14.99
C GLY A 186 -0.41 19.46 -13.89
N ALA A 187 -0.10 18.95 -12.70
CA ALA A 187 -1.02 18.85 -11.57
C ALA A 187 -0.79 19.84 -10.42
N ALA A 188 0.41 20.44 -10.31
CA ALA A 188 0.73 21.38 -9.25
C ALA A 188 1.35 22.68 -9.79
N PHE A 189 0.88 23.81 -9.27
CA PHE A 189 1.43 25.13 -9.56
C PHE A 189 2.71 25.40 -8.75
N GLY A 190 3.62 26.23 -9.29
CA GLY A 190 4.76 26.75 -8.54
C GLY A 190 6.00 25.84 -8.53
N PHE A 191 6.07 24.85 -9.42
CA PHE A 191 7.34 24.18 -9.68
C PHE A 191 8.32 25.11 -10.43
N PRO A 192 9.64 24.94 -10.23
CA PRO A 192 10.63 25.74 -10.94
C PRO A 192 10.58 25.52 -12.45
N ASP A 193 10.80 26.56 -13.23
CA ASP A 193 10.78 26.48 -14.70
C ASP A 193 12.13 26.02 -15.29
N SER A 194 13.24 26.25 -14.59
CA SER A 194 14.58 25.91 -15.08
C SER A 194 15.01 24.50 -14.61
N PRO A 195 15.69 23.70 -15.46
CA PRO A 195 16.24 22.40 -15.05
C PRO A 195 17.21 22.48 -13.88
N GLU A 196 17.95 23.60 -13.74
CA GLU A 196 18.90 23.81 -12.66
C GLU A 196 18.20 24.06 -11.31
N ASP A 197 17.13 24.86 -11.30
CA ASP A 197 16.32 25.06 -10.09
C ASP A 197 15.55 23.79 -9.72
N ALA A 198 15.02 23.07 -10.71
CA ALA A 198 14.37 21.78 -10.52
C ALA A 198 15.33 20.77 -9.86
N ALA A 199 16.55 20.61 -10.40
CA ALA A 199 17.56 19.72 -9.83
C ALA A 199 17.97 20.13 -8.40
N ARG A 200 18.09 21.44 -8.13
CA ARG A 200 18.38 21.96 -6.77
C ARG A 200 17.26 21.66 -5.76
N ALA A 201 16.02 21.56 -6.22
CA ALA A 201 14.86 21.17 -5.41
C ALA A 201 14.67 19.64 -5.32
N GLY A 202 15.58 18.83 -5.88
CA GLY A 202 15.44 17.38 -5.92
C GLY A 202 14.38 16.88 -6.90
N LEU A 203 13.95 17.73 -7.83
CA LEU A 203 12.99 17.41 -8.89
C LEU A 203 13.71 16.95 -10.14
N VAL A 204 13.03 16.16 -10.97
CA VAL A 204 13.54 15.74 -12.28
C VAL A 204 12.75 16.40 -13.39
N THR A 205 13.40 16.70 -14.50
CA THR A 205 12.71 17.21 -15.68
C THR A 205 12.14 16.02 -16.45
N GLY A 206 10.81 15.94 -16.55
CA GLY A 206 10.09 15.05 -17.44
C GLY A 206 10.20 15.53 -18.89
N LYS A 207 9.24 15.15 -19.74
CA LYS A 207 9.26 15.56 -21.15
C LYS A 207 8.68 16.96 -21.29
N ASP A 208 7.46 17.15 -20.79
CA ASP A 208 6.73 18.42 -20.87
C ASP A 208 6.64 19.14 -19.51
N HIS A 209 6.88 18.44 -18.40
CA HIS A 209 6.74 18.96 -17.04
C HIS A 209 7.92 18.63 -16.11
N VAL A 210 8.11 19.46 -15.07
CA VAL A 210 8.94 19.10 -13.92
C VAL A 210 8.19 18.10 -13.05
N VAL A 211 8.90 17.08 -12.57
CA VAL A 211 8.35 15.93 -11.86
C VAL A 211 8.97 15.84 -10.46
N ASP A 212 8.12 15.78 -9.46
CA ASP A 212 8.43 15.41 -8.09
C ASP A 212 8.24 13.89 -7.96
N ARG A 213 9.32 13.19 -7.64
CA ARG A 213 9.37 11.73 -7.40
C ARG A 213 9.92 11.42 -6.01
N SER A 214 9.79 12.37 -5.09
CA SER A 214 10.38 12.30 -3.74
C SER A 214 9.85 11.12 -2.92
N ILE A 215 8.68 10.55 -3.23
CA ILE A 215 8.23 9.28 -2.63
C ILE A 215 9.21 8.15 -2.95
N GLN A 216 9.55 7.96 -4.23
CA GLN A 216 10.47 6.89 -4.64
C GLN A 216 11.82 7.06 -3.93
N ASP A 217 12.30 8.30 -3.87
CA ASP A 217 13.59 8.62 -3.27
C ASP A 217 13.57 8.42 -1.75
N ALA A 218 12.45 8.72 -1.07
CA ALA A 218 12.26 8.42 0.35
C ALA A 218 12.29 6.92 0.63
N TYR A 219 11.60 6.11 -0.18
CA TYR A 219 11.65 4.65 -0.08
C TYR A 219 13.08 4.13 -0.28
N ILE A 220 13.78 4.59 -1.31
CA ILE A 220 15.18 4.20 -1.60
C ILE A 220 16.08 4.51 -0.40
N ASN A 221 16.01 5.73 0.14
CA ASN A 221 16.86 6.13 1.25
C ASN A 221 16.54 5.37 2.55
N ALA A 222 15.25 5.10 2.81
CA ALA A 222 14.82 4.30 3.94
C ALA A 222 15.34 2.85 3.85
N ILE A 223 15.27 2.23 2.67
CA ILE A 223 15.81 0.88 2.43
C ILE A 223 17.33 0.87 2.57
N ARG A 224 18.02 1.83 1.93
CA ARG A 224 19.50 1.89 1.93
C ARG A 224 20.08 2.04 3.33
N ARG A 225 19.43 2.78 4.23
CA ARG A 225 19.91 2.94 5.61
C ARG A 225 19.51 1.81 6.55
N ALA A 226 18.59 0.92 6.15
CA ALA A 226 18.11 -0.17 6.98
C ALA A 226 19.25 -1.09 7.44
N LYS A 227 19.17 -1.49 8.72
CA LYS A 227 20.21 -2.26 9.40
C LYS A 227 19.75 -3.61 9.90
N SER A 228 18.50 -3.72 10.34
CA SER A 228 17.94 -4.86 11.07
C SER A 228 16.82 -5.55 10.29
N PHE A 229 15.75 -4.81 9.96
CA PHE A 229 14.63 -5.38 9.22
C PHE A 229 13.79 -4.32 8.50
N ILE A 230 13.00 -4.77 7.53
CA ILE A 230 11.98 -3.97 6.86
C ILE A 230 10.65 -4.72 6.89
N TYR A 231 9.58 -4.03 7.26
CA TYR A 231 8.20 -4.54 7.20
C TYR A 231 7.37 -3.65 6.28
N ILE A 232 6.79 -4.24 5.23
CA ILE A 232 6.00 -3.54 4.23
C ILE A 232 4.59 -4.12 4.22
N LYS A 233 3.58 -3.25 4.16
CA LYS A 233 2.25 -3.60 3.69
C LYS A 233 1.94 -2.75 2.47
N ASN A 234 1.66 -3.38 1.33
CA ASN A 234 1.37 -2.65 0.11
C ASN A 234 0.34 -3.37 -0.77
N GLN A 235 -0.60 -2.62 -1.34
CA GLN A 235 -1.60 -3.14 -2.28
C GLN A 235 -0.97 -3.77 -3.53
N TYR A 236 0.15 -3.21 -3.98
CA TYR A 236 0.91 -3.76 -5.10
C TYR A 236 2.36 -3.97 -4.70
N PHE A 237 2.98 -5.00 -5.26
CA PHE A 237 4.40 -5.23 -5.12
C PHE A 237 4.99 -5.75 -6.43
N LEU A 238 5.32 -4.84 -7.33
CA LEU A 238 5.94 -5.13 -8.62
C LEU A 238 6.85 -3.98 -9.02
N GLY A 239 7.89 -4.25 -9.80
CA GLY A 239 8.79 -3.21 -10.29
C GLY A 239 10.23 -3.66 -10.45
N SER A 240 11.10 -2.67 -10.67
CA SER A 240 12.50 -2.87 -11.05
C SER A 240 12.63 -3.81 -12.26
N SER A 241 11.77 -3.60 -13.27
CA SER A 241 11.62 -4.54 -14.38
C SER A 241 12.94 -4.78 -15.10
N PHE A 242 13.83 -3.78 -15.17
CA PHE A 242 15.19 -3.90 -15.73
C PHE A 242 16.03 -5.04 -15.13
N GLY A 243 15.68 -5.54 -13.93
CA GLY A 243 16.33 -6.69 -13.29
C GLY A 243 15.61 -8.02 -13.49
N TRP A 244 14.46 -8.06 -14.15
CA TRP A 244 13.71 -9.30 -14.39
C TRP A 244 14.43 -10.21 -15.38
N HIS A 245 14.31 -11.52 -15.16
CA HIS A 245 14.84 -12.50 -16.10
C HIS A 245 13.99 -12.52 -17.38
N SER A 246 14.66 -12.45 -18.53
CA SER A 246 14.03 -12.53 -19.86
C SER A 246 14.56 -13.75 -20.59
N ASP A 247 13.66 -14.52 -21.20
CA ASP A 247 14.04 -15.52 -22.21
C ASP A 247 13.99 -14.95 -23.65
N TYR A 248 13.77 -13.63 -23.80
CA TYR A 248 13.59 -12.84 -25.04
C TYR A 248 12.50 -13.33 -26.02
N VAL A 249 12.02 -14.56 -25.87
CA VAL A 249 10.96 -15.19 -26.65
C VAL A 249 9.59 -14.76 -26.12
N THR A 250 9.44 -14.61 -24.80
CA THR A 250 8.14 -14.35 -24.16
C THR A 250 7.99 -12.93 -23.62
N LEU A 251 9.08 -12.25 -23.28
CA LEU A 251 9.03 -10.89 -22.71
C LEU A 251 10.29 -10.07 -23.05
N LYS A 252 10.10 -8.91 -23.68
CA LYS A 252 11.14 -7.88 -23.79
C LYS A 252 11.05 -6.94 -22.59
N VAL A 253 11.96 -7.11 -21.65
CA VAL A 253 11.95 -6.42 -20.37
C VAL A 253 12.09 -4.91 -20.52
N GLU A 254 12.78 -4.47 -21.56
CA GLU A 254 12.98 -3.06 -21.91
C GLU A 254 11.66 -2.37 -22.29
N GLU A 255 10.66 -3.12 -22.75
CA GLU A 255 9.35 -2.60 -23.16
C GLU A 255 8.35 -2.53 -21.98
N VAL A 256 8.68 -3.09 -20.81
CA VAL A 256 7.79 -3.10 -19.63
C VAL A 256 7.70 -1.70 -19.00
N GLY A 257 8.84 -1.03 -18.80
CA GLY A 257 8.89 0.34 -18.28
C GLY A 257 8.57 0.50 -16.79
N ALA A 258 8.66 -0.55 -15.96
CA ALA A 258 8.48 -0.48 -14.51
C ALA A 258 9.83 -0.26 -13.79
N LEU A 259 10.43 0.91 -14.01
CA LEU A 259 11.83 1.20 -13.70
C LEU A 259 12.12 1.65 -12.26
N HIS A 260 11.13 1.84 -11.40
CA HIS A 260 11.38 2.22 -10.01
C HIS A 260 12.20 1.17 -9.26
N LEU A 261 12.97 1.62 -8.27
CA LEU A 261 14.07 0.81 -7.70
C LEU A 261 13.70 -0.04 -6.49
N ILE A 262 12.49 0.12 -5.93
CA ILE A 262 12.13 -0.42 -4.60
C ILE A 262 12.42 -1.93 -4.48
N PRO A 263 11.91 -2.82 -5.36
CA PRO A 263 12.20 -4.25 -5.26
C PRO A 263 13.69 -4.59 -5.35
N LYS A 264 14.44 -3.94 -6.25
CA LYS A 264 15.89 -4.20 -6.40
C LYS A 264 16.70 -3.67 -5.24
N GLU A 265 16.37 -2.51 -4.67
CA GLU A 265 17.02 -1.99 -3.47
C GLU A 265 16.81 -2.93 -2.27
N LEU A 266 15.62 -3.52 -2.13
CA LEU A 266 15.34 -4.51 -1.09
C LEU A 266 16.19 -5.77 -1.27
N SER A 267 16.23 -6.37 -2.46
CA SER A 267 17.04 -7.57 -2.69
C SER A 267 18.54 -7.29 -2.53
N LEU A 268 19.05 -6.17 -3.07
CA LEU A 268 20.45 -5.77 -2.90
C LEU A 268 20.80 -5.45 -1.44
N LYS A 269 19.87 -4.89 -0.67
CA LYS A 269 20.05 -4.71 0.78
C LYS A 269 20.22 -6.06 1.47
N ILE A 270 19.36 -7.04 1.20
CA ILE A 270 19.49 -8.40 1.75
C ILE A 270 20.82 -9.02 1.33
N VAL A 271 21.17 -8.95 0.04
CA VAL A 271 22.45 -9.45 -0.50
C VAL A 271 23.63 -8.85 0.25
N SER A 272 23.67 -7.52 0.42
CA SER A 272 24.77 -6.85 1.13
C SER A 272 24.91 -7.33 2.58
N LYS A 273 23.79 -7.67 3.24
CA LYS A 273 23.77 -8.16 4.62
C LYS A 273 24.26 -9.60 4.72
N ILE A 274 23.81 -10.45 3.81
CA ILE A 274 24.35 -11.81 3.66
C ILE A 274 25.87 -11.75 3.39
N GLU A 275 26.31 -10.84 2.53
CA GLU A 275 27.73 -10.68 2.20
C GLU A 275 28.59 -10.25 3.39
N ALA A 276 28.05 -9.38 4.24
CA ALA A 276 28.68 -8.93 5.48
C ALA A 276 28.57 -9.94 6.63
N GLY A 277 27.79 -11.02 6.48
CA GLY A 277 27.49 -11.94 7.59
C GLY A 277 26.61 -11.30 8.66
N GLU A 278 25.87 -10.26 8.31
CA GLU A 278 24.95 -9.54 9.18
C GLU A 278 23.53 -10.04 8.99
N ARG A 279 22.79 -10.19 10.09
CA ARG A 279 21.41 -10.64 10.03
C ARG A 279 20.48 -9.52 9.55
N PHE A 280 19.59 -9.84 8.62
CA PHE A 280 18.59 -8.92 8.09
C PHE A 280 17.37 -9.68 7.57
N THR A 281 16.16 -9.13 7.79
CA THR A 281 14.91 -9.74 7.30
C THR A 281 14.02 -8.71 6.63
N VAL A 282 13.37 -9.10 5.53
CA VAL A 282 12.31 -8.33 4.88
C VAL A 282 10.99 -9.11 4.92
N TYR A 283 9.94 -8.45 5.39
CA TYR A 283 8.59 -8.97 5.51
C TYR A 283 7.65 -8.14 4.62
N ILE A 284 6.92 -8.79 3.70
CA ILE A 284 6.02 -8.09 2.77
C ILE A 284 4.63 -8.69 2.89
N VAL A 285 3.65 -7.87 3.25
CA VAL A 285 2.22 -8.23 3.26
C VAL A 285 1.53 -7.50 2.11
N MET A 286 0.76 -8.23 1.33
CA MET A 286 0.10 -7.73 0.13
C MET A 286 -1.23 -8.46 -0.06
N PRO A 287 -2.20 -7.95 -0.85
CA PRO A 287 -3.48 -8.62 -0.96
C PRO A 287 -3.29 -9.98 -1.67
N MET A 288 -4.22 -10.91 -1.45
CA MET A 288 -4.13 -12.23 -2.09
C MET A 288 -4.13 -12.09 -3.63
N TRP A 289 -4.93 -11.17 -4.15
CA TRP A 289 -4.86 -10.64 -5.51
C TRP A 289 -5.28 -9.17 -5.53
N PRO A 290 -4.96 -8.39 -6.59
CA PRO A 290 -5.48 -7.04 -6.76
C PRO A 290 -7.00 -7.01 -6.88
N GLU A 291 -7.65 -6.07 -6.22
CA GLU A 291 -9.12 -5.97 -6.17
C GLU A 291 -9.77 -6.01 -7.56
N GLY A 292 -10.86 -6.78 -7.64
CA GLY A 292 -11.61 -7.03 -8.85
C GLY A 292 -11.65 -8.52 -9.18
N ILE A 293 -12.34 -8.86 -10.27
CA ILE A 293 -12.48 -10.27 -10.68
C ILE A 293 -11.07 -10.85 -10.92
N PRO A 294 -10.65 -11.88 -10.18
CA PRO A 294 -9.25 -12.33 -10.18
C PRO A 294 -8.85 -13.02 -11.49
N GLU A 295 -9.80 -13.54 -12.28
CA GLU A 295 -9.59 -14.06 -13.63
C GLU A 295 -9.48 -12.95 -14.70
N SER A 296 -9.77 -11.69 -14.35
CA SER A 296 -9.68 -10.60 -15.31
C SER A 296 -8.25 -10.45 -15.84
N GLN A 297 -8.12 -10.03 -17.10
CA GLN A 297 -6.80 -9.84 -17.73
C GLN A 297 -5.93 -8.85 -16.95
N THR A 298 -6.54 -7.82 -16.34
CA THR A 298 -5.84 -6.82 -15.53
C THR A 298 -5.25 -7.46 -14.27
N ALA A 299 -6.07 -8.17 -13.48
CA ALA A 299 -5.62 -8.83 -12.26
C ALA A 299 -4.53 -9.88 -12.57
N GLN A 300 -4.75 -10.69 -13.61
CA GLN A 300 -3.79 -11.71 -14.03
C GLN A 300 -2.46 -11.11 -14.53
N ALA A 301 -2.49 -9.99 -15.25
CA ALA A 301 -1.27 -9.30 -15.68
C ALA A 301 -0.49 -8.72 -14.50
N MET A 302 -1.18 -8.12 -13.52
CA MET A 302 -0.55 -7.59 -12.30
C MET A 302 0.10 -8.69 -11.47
N LEU A 303 -0.59 -9.83 -11.27
CA LEU A 303 -0.04 -11.01 -10.60
C LEU A 303 1.20 -11.56 -11.33
N HIS A 304 1.19 -11.52 -12.67
CA HIS A 304 2.36 -11.91 -13.47
C HIS A 304 3.57 -11.00 -13.20
N TRP A 305 3.39 -9.67 -13.18
CA TRP A 305 4.48 -8.72 -12.88
C TRP A 305 5.02 -8.85 -11.46
N GLN A 306 4.13 -9.08 -10.51
CA GLN A 306 4.49 -9.36 -9.13
C GLN A 306 5.34 -10.64 -9.04
N ARG A 307 4.92 -11.73 -9.71
CA ARG A 307 5.71 -12.96 -9.79
C ARG A 307 7.10 -12.71 -10.37
N MET A 308 7.20 -11.98 -11.49
CA MET A 308 8.50 -11.64 -12.10
C MET A 308 9.40 -10.84 -11.14
N THR A 309 8.80 -9.99 -10.32
CA THR A 309 9.50 -9.21 -9.30
C THR A 309 9.99 -10.10 -8.15
N MET A 310 9.14 -11.00 -7.65
CA MET A 310 9.51 -11.98 -6.62
C MET A 310 10.64 -12.90 -7.11
N ASP A 311 10.54 -13.40 -8.34
CA ASP A 311 11.55 -14.26 -8.99
C ASP A 311 12.91 -13.57 -9.06
N MET A 312 12.95 -12.32 -9.54
CA MET A 312 14.17 -11.51 -9.54
C MET A 312 14.80 -11.41 -8.13
N MET A 313 14.00 -11.07 -7.13
CA MET A 313 14.51 -10.86 -5.77
C MET A 313 15.02 -12.15 -5.14
N TYR A 314 14.28 -13.26 -5.29
CA TYR A 314 14.70 -14.55 -4.74
C TYR A 314 15.94 -15.10 -5.45
N ARG A 315 16.08 -14.90 -6.77
CA ARG A 315 17.32 -15.26 -7.50
C ARG A 315 18.54 -14.52 -6.96
N ASP A 316 18.43 -13.21 -6.71
CA ASP A 316 19.53 -12.42 -6.12
C ASP A 316 19.98 -13.02 -4.77
N ILE A 317 19.02 -13.36 -3.91
CA ILE A 317 19.27 -13.91 -2.56
C ILE A 317 19.88 -15.31 -2.65
N VAL A 318 19.25 -16.21 -3.41
CA VAL A 318 19.68 -17.61 -3.56
C VAL A 318 21.08 -17.69 -4.16
N GLN A 319 21.36 -16.89 -5.19
CA GLN A 319 22.69 -16.82 -5.80
C GLN A 319 23.75 -16.41 -4.77
N THR A 320 23.44 -15.42 -3.94
CA THR A 320 24.36 -14.93 -2.91
C THR A 320 24.60 -15.98 -1.81
N LEU A 321 23.55 -16.67 -1.35
CA LEU A 321 23.66 -17.77 -0.39
C LEU A 321 24.56 -18.88 -0.94
N LYS A 322 24.39 -19.27 -2.21
CA LYS A 322 25.24 -20.27 -2.89
C LYS A 322 26.70 -19.83 -2.96
N VAL A 323 26.96 -18.59 -3.38
CA VAL A 323 28.33 -18.03 -3.46
C VAL A 323 29.01 -18.01 -2.09
N LYS A 324 28.26 -17.75 -1.01
CA LYS A 324 28.77 -17.75 0.37
C LYS A 324 28.83 -19.14 1.01
N GLY A 325 28.30 -20.18 0.35
CA GLY A 325 28.23 -21.52 0.92
C GLY A 325 27.30 -21.62 2.15
N ILE A 326 26.26 -20.78 2.20
CA ILE A 326 25.28 -20.75 3.29
C ILE A 326 24.09 -21.60 2.88
N GLU A 327 23.82 -22.67 3.64
CA GLU A 327 22.62 -23.48 3.50
C GLU A 327 21.50 -22.90 4.37
N ALA A 328 20.61 -22.13 3.75
CA ALA A 328 19.48 -21.51 4.42
C ALA A 328 18.27 -21.40 3.47
N ASN A 329 17.07 -21.36 4.03
CA ASN A 329 15.87 -21.08 3.26
C ASN A 329 15.87 -19.59 2.86
N PRO A 330 15.71 -19.21 1.58
CA PRO A 330 15.60 -17.81 1.19
C PRO A 330 14.41 -17.08 1.85
N LYS A 331 13.35 -17.82 2.23
CA LYS A 331 12.23 -17.29 3.04
C LYS A 331 12.61 -16.91 4.47
N ASP A 332 13.81 -17.30 4.94
CA ASP A 332 14.38 -16.75 6.18
C ASP A 332 14.91 -15.32 5.98
N TYR A 333 15.04 -14.80 4.76
CA TYR A 333 15.54 -13.44 4.50
C TYR A 333 14.49 -12.53 3.87
N LEU A 334 13.63 -13.09 3.02
CA LEU A 334 12.55 -12.39 2.33
C LEU A 334 11.29 -13.24 2.37
N ALA A 335 10.24 -12.78 3.02
CA ALA A 335 8.97 -13.50 3.07
C ALA A 335 7.80 -12.64 2.60
N PHE A 336 6.91 -13.27 1.84
CA PHE A 336 5.69 -12.67 1.31
C PHE A 336 4.48 -13.32 1.96
N PHE A 337 3.52 -12.49 2.35
CA PHE A 337 2.30 -12.87 3.02
C PHE A 337 1.10 -12.18 2.37
N CYS A 338 -0.08 -12.76 2.56
CA CYS A 338 -1.35 -12.08 2.36
C CYS A 338 -2.23 -12.19 3.60
N LEU A 339 -3.40 -11.57 3.58
CA LEU A 339 -4.35 -11.64 4.68
C LEU A 339 -5.64 -12.36 4.24
N GLY A 340 -6.23 -13.12 5.16
CA GLY A 340 -7.52 -13.76 4.95
C GLY A 340 -8.29 -13.96 6.25
N ASN A 341 -9.58 -14.22 6.13
CA ASN A 341 -10.44 -14.61 7.23
C ASN A 341 -11.26 -15.85 6.85
N HIS A 342 -11.61 -16.65 7.85
CA HIS A 342 -12.44 -17.84 7.73
C HIS A 342 -13.34 -17.90 8.96
N GLU A 343 -14.65 -17.67 8.79
CA GLU A 343 -15.59 -17.50 9.90
C GLU A 343 -16.60 -18.64 9.95
N LYS A 344 -16.64 -19.34 11.08
CA LYS A 344 -17.74 -20.27 11.36
C LYS A 344 -19.04 -19.49 11.46
N LYS A 345 -20.08 -20.03 10.80
CA LYS A 345 -21.43 -19.49 10.89
C LYS A 345 -21.96 -19.62 12.32
N LEU A 346 -22.40 -18.50 12.90
CA LEU A 346 -22.97 -18.46 14.25
C LEU A 346 -24.51 -18.40 14.22
N PRO A 347 -25.19 -18.88 15.29
CA PRO A 347 -26.63 -18.67 15.43
C PRO A 347 -26.97 -17.18 15.46
N GLY A 348 -27.94 -16.76 14.64
CA GLY A 348 -28.36 -15.36 14.55
C GLY A 348 -27.57 -14.51 13.54
N GLU A 349 -26.60 -15.08 12.83
CA GLU A 349 -25.95 -14.42 11.69
C GLU A 349 -26.98 -14.08 10.59
N TYR A 350 -26.75 -12.99 9.86
CA TYR A 350 -27.57 -12.56 8.73
C TYR A 350 -27.83 -13.68 7.72
N GLU A 351 -29.11 -13.91 7.40
CA GLU A 351 -29.53 -14.84 6.35
C GLU A 351 -29.97 -14.07 5.10
N PRO A 352 -29.24 -14.17 3.98
CA PRO A 352 -29.63 -13.48 2.77
C PRO A 352 -30.90 -14.08 2.14
N PRO A 353 -31.81 -13.25 1.59
CA PRO A 353 -33.02 -13.73 0.93
C PRO A 353 -32.77 -14.41 -0.42
N GLU A 354 -31.64 -14.11 -1.07
CA GLU A 354 -31.21 -14.68 -2.34
C GLU A 354 -29.91 -15.46 -2.19
N LYS A 355 -29.52 -16.21 -3.23
CA LYS A 355 -28.25 -16.93 -3.28
C LYS A 355 -27.45 -16.55 -4.52
N PRO A 356 -26.11 -16.61 -4.45
CA PRO A 356 -25.25 -16.52 -5.62
C PRO A 356 -25.57 -17.60 -6.68
N GLU A 357 -25.13 -17.36 -7.91
CA GLU A 357 -25.24 -18.34 -8.98
C GLU A 357 -24.45 -19.62 -8.63
N HIS A 358 -25.08 -20.78 -8.82
CA HIS A 358 -24.48 -22.07 -8.45
C HIS A 358 -23.18 -22.32 -9.22
N GLY A 359 -22.11 -22.66 -8.51
CA GLY A 359 -20.80 -22.93 -9.12
C GLY A 359 -20.03 -21.67 -9.56
N SER A 360 -20.52 -20.47 -9.21
CA SER A 360 -19.72 -19.25 -9.27
C SER A 360 -18.69 -19.19 -8.13
N ASP A 361 -17.68 -18.35 -8.29
CA ASP A 361 -16.69 -18.03 -7.26
C ASP A 361 -17.36 -17.50 -5.99
N TYR A 362 -18.37 -16.66 -6.16
CA TYR A 362 -19.19 -16.14 -5.08
C TYR A 362 -19.88 -17.25 -4.29
N SER A 363 -20.51 -18.21 -4.99
CA SER A 363 -21.15 -19.36 -4.33
C SER A 363 -20.13 -20.24 -3.61
N ARG A 364 -18.92 -20.42 -4.14
CA ARG A 364 -17.88 -21.23 -3.49
C ARG A 364 -17.36 -20.53 -2.25
N ALA A 365 -16.97 -19.26 -2.32
CA ALA A 365 -16.49 -18.49 -1.17
C ALA A 365 -17.56 -18.36 -0.07
N GLN A 366 -18.84 -18.18 -0.44
CA GLN A 366 -19.94 -18.15 0.52
C GLN A 366 -20.11 -19.49 1.26
N GLN A 367 -19.99 -20.61 0.55
CA GLN A 367 -20.10 -21.95 1.15
C GLN A 367 -18.87 -22.33 1.98
N ALA A 368 -17.69 -22.00 1.46
CA ALA A 368 -16.40 -22.23 2.11
C ALA A 368 -16.13 -21.24 3.25
N ARG A 369 -16.97 -20.21 3.43
CA ARG A 369 -16.94 -19.32 4.60
C ARG A 369 -15.64 -18.54 4.78
N ARG A 370 -14.90 -18.33 3.71
CA ARG A 370 -13.60 -17.67 3.70
C ARG A 370 -13.51 -16.60 2.62
N PHE A 371 -12.69 -15.60 2.86
CA PHE A 371 -12.28 -14.63 1.84
C PHE A 371 -10.99 -13.91 2.25
N MET A 372 -10.31 -13.30 1.28
CA MET A 372 -9.15 -12.47 1.61
C MET A 372 -9.59 -11.23 2.41
N ILE A 373 -8.71 -10.77 3.29
CA ILE A 373 -8.79 -9.41 3.82
C ILE A 373 -7.97 -8.55 2.87
N TYR A 374 -8.59 -7.52 2.30
CA TYR A 374 -7.93 -6.73 1.28
C TYR A 374 -6.89 -5.81 1.90
N VAL A 375 -5.62 -6.03 1.56
CA VAL A 375 -4.51 -5.17 1.97
C VAL A 375 -4.46 -3.96 1.05
N HIS A 376 -5.13 -2.88 1.45
CA HIS A 376 -5.05 -1.61 0.76
C HIS A 376 -3.96 -0.70 1.32
N ALA A 377 -3.39 -1.02 2.49
CA ALA A 377 -2.32 -0.24 3.11
C ALA A 377 -1.17 0.10 2.15
N LYS A 378 -0.53 1.27 2.34
CA LYS A 378 0.75 1.64 1.72
C LYS A 378 1.70 2.16 2.80
N VAL A 379 2.28 1.22 3.54
CA VAL A 379 3.15 1.51 4.70
C VAL A 379 4.45 0.71 4.62
N MET A 380 5.55 1.34 5.03
CA MET A 380 6.84 0.69 5.26
C MET A 380 7.40 1.10 6.61
N ILE A 381 7.77 0.13 7.44
CA ILE A 381 8.46 0.31 8.72
C ILE A 381 9.88 -0.21 8.59
N VAL A 382 10.86 0.57 9.04
CA VAL A 382 12.29 0.24 9.00
C VAL A 382 12.85 0.30 10.41
N ASP A 383 13.44 -0.81 10.84
CA ASP A 383 14.18 -0.95 12.11
C ASP A 383 13.41 -0.50 13.37
N ASP A 384 12.06 -0.55 13.33
CA ASP A 384 11.16 -0.02 14.37
C ASP A 384 11.35 1.48 14.70
N GLU A 385 12.15 2.21 13.92
CA GLU A 385 12.53 3.61 14.18
C GLU A 385 12.04 4.61 13.13
N TYR A 386 11.73 4.14 11.92
CA TYR A 386 11.23 4.98 10.84
C TYR A 386 10.04 4.35 10.14
N ILE A 387 9.09 5.18 9.74
CA ILE A 387 7.87 4.76 9.05
C ILE A 387 7.59 5.66 7.86
N ILE A 388 7.08 5.08 6.78
CA ILE A 388 6.44 5.79 5.66
C ILE A 388 4.97 5.36 5.61
N ILE A 389 4.05 6.32 5.55
CA ILE A 389 2.61 6.11 5.33
C ILE A 389 2.14 7.04 4.22
N GLY A 390 1.34 6.56 3.28
CA GLY A 390 0.79 7.41 2.23
C GLY A 390 -0.19 6.69 1.33
N SER A 391 -0.36 7.22 0.12
CA SER A 391 -1.22 6.67 -0.93
C SER A 391 -0.47 5.83 -1.97
N ALA A 392 0.86 5.96 -2.02
CA ALA A 392 1.70 5.40 -3.09
C ALA A 392 1.94 3.89 -2.96
N ASN A 393 1.52 3.16 -4.00
CA ASN A 393 1.76 1.74 -4.13
C ASN A 393 3.20 1.42 -4.57
N ILE A 394 3.69 0.20 -4.33
CA ILE A 394 4.96 -0.28 -4.89
C ILE A 394 4.68 -0.84 -6.29
N ASN A 395 4.46 0.10 -7.21
CA ASN A 395 4.35 -0.10 -8.64
C ASN A 395 4.85 1.18 -9.34
N GLN A 396 5.04 1.13 -10.65
CA GLN A 396 5.47 2.28 -11.44
C GLN A 396 4.40 3.37 -11.47
N ARG A 397 3.11 3.04 -11.56
CA ARG A 397 2.01 4.03 -11.50
C ARG A 397 2.15 5.03 -10.35
N SER A 398 2.49 4.58 -9.15
CA SER A 398 2.66 5.45 -7.98
C SER A 398 4.10 5.99 -7.83
N MET A 399 5.12 5.21 -8.19
CA MET A 399 6.53 5.56 -7.92
C MET A 399 7.17 6.43 -9.02
N ASP A 400 6.54 6.58 -10.17
CA ASP A 400 7.09 7.28 -11.34
C ASP A 400 7.25 8.80 -11.11
N GLY A 401 6.27 9.42 -10.46
CA GLY A 401 6.18 10.88 -10.29
C GLY A 401 5.24 11.56 -11.29
N ALA A 402 5.16 11.06 -12.54
CA ALA A 402 4.37 11.68 -13.61
C ALA A 402 3.14 10.87 -14.05
N ARG A 403 2.93 9.69 -13.47
CA ARG A 403 1.74 8.85 -13.68
C ARG A 403 0.59 9.28 -12.75
N ASP A 404 0.28 8.51 -11.71
CA ASP A 404 -0.70 8.93 -10.71
C ASP A 404 -0.07 9.97 -9.77
N SER A 405 -0.89 10.92 -9.28
CA SER A 405 -0.41 11.82 -8.23
C SER A 405 -0.59 11.19 -6.86
N GLU A 406 0.47 11.14 -6.05
CA GLU A 406 0.51 10.48 -4.75
C GLU A 406 1.05 11.43 -3.66
N ILE A 407 0.80 11.08 -2.39
CA ILE A 407 1.33 11.78 -1.22
C ILE A 407 1.72 10.75 -0.15
N ALA A 408 2.82 11.01 0.56
CA ALA A 408 3.24 10.21 1.70
C ALA A 408 3.99 11.08 2.72
N MET A 409 3.98 10.65 3.97
CA MET A 409 4.89 11.16 4.99
C MET A 409 5.93 10.10 5.31
N GLY A 410 7.11 10.54 5.72
CA GLY A 410 8.06 9.71 6.43
C GLY A 410 8.45 10.35 7.75
N ALA A 411 8.52 9.54 8.80
CA ALA A 411 8.61 10.04 10.16
C ALA A 411 9.49 9.15 11.06
N TYR A 412 10.11 9.77 12.05
CA TYR A 412 10.75 9.09 13.18
C TYR A 412 10.62 9.92 14.47
N GLN A 413 10.72 9.23 15.60
CA GLN A 413 10.84 9.87 16.91
C GLN A 413 12.33 9.96 17.29
N PRO A 414 12.92 11.15 17.45
CA PRO A 414 14.37 11.31 17.62
C PRO A 414 14.91 10.67 18.91
N TYR A 415 14.07 10.48 19.93
CA TYR A 415 14.44 9.84 21.21
C TYR A 415 14.23 8.31 21.23
N HIS A 416 13.67 7.74 20.16
CA HIS A 416 13.35 6.32 20.04
C HIS A 416 14.04 5.67 18.83
N LEU A 417 15.27 6.08 18.54
CA LEU A 417 16.09 5.47 17.48
C LEU A 417 16.69 4.13 17.94
N SER A 418 16.93 3.24 16.97
CA SER A 418 17.55 1.91 17.13
C SER A 418 19.08 1.96 17.29
N THR A 419 19.64 3.12 17.62
CA THR A 419 21.09 3.31 17.78
C THR A 419 21.53 2.92 19.20
N GLY A 420 22.22 1.79 19.32
CA GLY A 420 22.78 1.28 20.59
C GLY A 420 21.78 0.55 21.49
N LYS A 421 20.47 0.73 21.28
CA LYS A 421 19.38 -0.03 21.92
C LYS A 421 18.22 -0.17 20.93
N PRO A 422 17.39 -1.22 21.02
CA PRO A 422 16.21 -1.36 20.18
C PRO A 422 15.25 -0.17 20.32
N ALA A 423 14.66 0.26 19.21
CA ALA A 423 13.62 1.28 19.21
C ALA A 423 12.35 0.72 19.90
N ARG A 424 11.78 1.51 20.83
CA ARG A 424 10.57 1.17 21.61
C ARG A 424 9.62 2.37 21.72
N GLY A 425 9.51 3.13 20.64
CA GLY A 425 8.56 4.26 20.52
C GLY A 425 7.22 3.83 19.93
N GLN A 426 6.47 4.81 19.43
CA GLN A 426 5.18 4.63 18.78
C GLN A 426 5.25 3.76 17.52
N ILE A 427 6.34 3.84 16.74
CA ILE A 427 6.52 3.02 15.52
C ILE A 427 6.61 1.53 15.89
N HIS A 428 7.41 1.20 16.89
CA HIS A 428 7.49 -0.14 17.46
C HIS A 428 6.11 -0.61 17.97
N GLY A 429 5.41 0.24 18.72
CA GLY A 429 4.06 -0.05 19.25
C GLY A 429 3.06 -0.35 18.14
N LEU A 430 3.02 0.47 17.08
CA LEU A 430 2.18 0.26 15.91
C LEU A 430 2.53 -1.08 15.24
N ARG A 431 3.81 -1.35 15.01
CA ARG A 431 4.26 -2.61 14.38
C ARG A 431 3.88 -3.83 15.22
N MET A 432 3.97 -3.78 16.56
CA MET A 432 3.48 -4.85 17.45
C MET A 432 1.96 -5.00 17.37
N SER A 433 1.21 -3.89 17.33
CA SER A 433 -0.25 -3.92 17.21
C SER A 433 -0.71 -4.56 15.90
N LEU A 434 -0.04 -4.22 14.79
CA LEU A 434 -0.30 -4.80 13.48
C LEU A 434 0.07 -6.29 13.44
N TRP A 435 1.13 -6.69 14.12
CA TRP A 435 1.49 -8.10 14.23
C TRP A 435 0.52 -8.88 15.11
N TYR A 436 -0.01 -8.27 16.17
CA TYR A 436 -1.07 -8.87 16.98
C TYR A 436 -2.35 -9.10 16.18
N GLU A 437 -2.79 -8.09 15.43
CA GLU A 437 -3.93 -8.18 14.49
C GLU A 437 -3.74 -9.35 13.50
N HIS A 438 -2.55 -9.47 12.93
CA HIS A 438 -2.31 -10.42 11.84
C HIS A 438 -1.98 -11.83 12.33
N LEU A 439 -1.24 -11.97 13.42
CA LEU A 439 -0.81 -13.26 13.95
C LEU A 439 -1.78 -13.83 14.98
N GLY A 440 -2.70 -13.00 15.50
CA GLY A 440 -3.63 -13.38 16.57
C GLY A 440 -2.99 -13.50 17.96
N LEU A 441 -1.70 -13.17 18.10
CA LEU A 441 -0.94 -13.31 19.33
C LEU A 441 0.25 -12.35 19.41
N LEU A 442 0.71 -12.11 20.64
CA LEU A 442 1.98 -11.46 20.93
C LEU A 442 2.98 -12.49 21.44
N ASP A 443 4.25 -12.28 21.11
CA ASP A 443 5.34 -13.13 21.57
C ASP A 443 6.63 -12.33 21.67
N ASP A 444 7.47 -12.62 22.66
CA ASP A 444 8.73 -11.90 22.90
C ASP A 444 9.70 -12.03 21.70
N ILE A 445 9.60 -13.10 20.93
CA ILE A 445 10.40 -13.29 19.71
C ILE A 445 10.13 -12.16 18.69
N PHE A 446 8.92 -11.58 18.68
CA PHE A 446 8.53 -10.51 17.76
C PHE A 446 9.14 -9.15 18.11
N LEU A 447 9.82 -9.04 19.26
CA LEU A 447 10.53 -7.82 19.66
C LEU A 447 11.82 -7.60 18.86
N GLU A 448 12.35 -8.64 18.20
CA GLU A 448 13.59 -8.61 17.42
C GLU A 448 13.37 -9.22 16.02
N PRO A 449 12.67 -8.51 15.11
CA PRO A 449 12.26 -9.06 13.80
C PRO A 449 13.42 -9.38 12.85
N GLN A 450 14.62 -8.89 13.11
CA GLN A 450 15.80 -9.30 12.38
C GLN A 450 16.14 -10.78 12.64
N ASN A 451 15.82 -11.35 13.80
CA ASN A 451 16.29 -12.69 14.17
C ASN A 451 15.67 -13.79 13.31
N VAL A 452 16.45 -14.86 13.06
CA VAL A 452 16.00 -15.99 12.24
C VAL A 452 14.86 -16.75 12.93
N GLU A 453 14.88 -16.81 14.26
CA GLU A 453 13.80 -17.40 15.08
C GLU A 453 12.49 -16.64 14.87
N CYS A 454 12.55 -15.32 14.71
CA CYS A 454 11.37 -14.49 14.50
C CYS A 454 10.72 -14.78 13.15
N ILE A 455 11.47 -14.72 12.05
CA ILE A 455 10.91 -15.01 10.73
C ILE A 455 10.42 -16.45 10.61
N ARG A 456 11.12 -17.42 11.21
CA ARG A 456 10.68 -18.83 11.19
C ARG A 456 9.38 -19.02 11.95
N LYS A 457 9.21 -18.36 13.10
CA LYS A 457 7.96 -18.40 13.85
C LYS A 457 6.81 -17.73 13.09
N VAL A 458 7.07 -16.58 12.48
CA VAL A 458 6.08 -15.88 11.63
C VAL A 458 5.68 -16.75 10.43
N ASN A 459 6.65 -17.31 9.71
CA ASN A 459 6.40 -18.23 8.58
C ASN A 459 5.61 -19.46 9.04
N GLN A 460 5.97 -20.07 10.18
CA GLN A 460 5.26 -21.23 10.71
C GLN A 460 3.79 -20.91 11.03
N ILE A 461 3.52 -19.77 11.68
CA ILE A 461 2.14 -19.34 11.96
C ILE A 461 1.38 -19.09 10.65
N ALA A 462 2.02 -18.41 9.70
CA ALA A 462 1.41 -18.07 8.42
C ALA A 462 1.14 -19.30 7.53
N ASP A 463 2.00 -20.32 7.58
CA ASP A 463 1.78 -21.63 6.92
C ASP A 463 0.61 -22.37 7.58
N GLN A 464 0.53 -22.40 8.91
CA GLN A 464 -0.59 -23.00 9.64
C GLN A 464 -1.92 -22.30 9.34
N HIS A 465 -1.93 -20.96 9.28
CA HIS A 465 -3.12 -20.22 8.89
C HIS A 465 -3.50 -20.45 7.43
N TRP A 466 -2.52 -20.57 6.51
CA TRP A 466 -2.79 -20.94 5.12
C TRP A 466 -3.44 -22.32 5.01
N ASP A 467 -2.96 -23.31 5.76
CA ASP A 467 -3.55 -24.65 5.80
C ASP A 467 -5.01 -24.59 6.29
N LEU A 468 -5.28 -23.86 7.37
CA LEU A 468 -6.65 -23.66 7.89
C LEU A 468 -7.56 -22.86 6.95
N TYR A 469 -7.00 -21.86 6.27
CA TYR A 469 -7.72 -21.04 5.29
C TYR A 469 -8.08 -21.86 4.05
N SER A 470 -7.15 -22.66 3.53
CA SER A 470 -7.32 -23.45 2.30
C SER A 470 -8.06 -24.78 2.51
N CYS A 471 -8.22 -25.24 3.75
CA CYS A 471 -8.97 -26.45 4.08
C CYS A 471 -10.46 -26.37 3.69
N ASP A 472 -11.03 -27.50 3.24
CA ASP A 472 -12.46 -27.61 2.93
C ASP A 472 -13.33 -27.78 4.17
N THR A 473 -12.73 -28.13 5.33
CA THR A 473 -13.45 -28.33 6.60
C THR A 473 -13.20 -27.18 7.55
N LEU A 474 -14.27 -26.70 8.19
CA LEU A 474 -14.25 -25.58 9.12
C LEU A 474 -14.52 -26.03 10.56
N ASP A 475 -13.46 -26.22 11.35
CA ASP A 475 -13.56 -26.64 12.76
C ASP A 475 -13.68 -25.45 13.74
N GLY A 476 -13.31 -24.24 13.32
CA GLY A 476 -13.38 -23.01 14.10
C GLY A 476 -12.93 -21.80 13.28
N ASP A 477 -13.08 -20.60 13.84
CA ASP A 477 -12.59 -19.38 13.16
C ASP A 477 -11.07 -19.43 12.94
N LEU A 478 -10.60 -18.70 11.94
CA LEU A 478 -9.17 -18.53 11.72
C LEU A 478 -8.53 -17.81 12.93
N PRO A 479 -7.47 -18.35 13.56
CA PRO A 479 -6.89 -17.76 14.78
C PRO A 479 -6.22 -16.39 14.59
N GLY A 480 -5.81 -16.09 13.37
CA GLY A 480 -5.23 -14.82 12.95
C GLY A 480 -5.27 -14.72 11.43
N HIS A 481 -4.94 -13.57 10.87
CA HIS A 481 -5.19 -13.26 9.48
C HIS A 481 -4.01 -13.49 8.54
N LEU A 482 -2.77 -13.56 9.05
CA LEU A 482 -1.57 -13.66 8.24
C LEU A 482 -1.48 -15.04 7.58
N LEU A 483 -1.45 -15.07 6.26
CA LEU A 483 -1.29 -16.27 5.46
C LEU A 483 0.05 -16.21 4.73
N SER A 484 0.76 -17.32 4.63
CA SER A 484 1.89 -17.43 3.71
C SER A 484 1.37 -17.19 2.29
N TYR A 485 2.03 -16.31 1.52
CA TYR A 485 1.62 -16.10 0.14
C TYR A 485 1.78 -17.42 -0.63
N PRO A 486 0.76 -17.89 -1.38
CA PRO A 486 0.65 -19.30 -1.82
C PRO A 486 1.54 -19.65 -3.02
N ILE A 487 2.84 -19.46 -2.85
CA ILE A 487 3.90 -19.74 -3.83
C ILE A 487 5.03 -20.55 -3.20
N ALA A 488 5.65 -21.37 -4.03
CA ALA A 488 6.89 -22.06 -3.72
C ALA A 488 8.09 -21.31 -4.32
N VAL A 489 9.25 -21.46 -3.69
CA VAL A 489 10.53 -20.92 -4.17
C VAL A 489 11.48 -22.09 -4.35
N THR A 490 11.99 -22.27 -5.57
CA THR A 490 12.91 -23.39 -5.88
C THR A 490 14.31 -23.12 -5.36
N GLU A 491 15.17 -24.14 -5.41
CA GLU A 491 16.61 -24.03 -5.08
C GLU A 491 17.38 -23.04 -5.96
N ASN A 492 16.79 -22.59 -7.08
CA ASN A 492 17.36 -21.59 -7.99
C ASN A 492 16.73 -20.20 -7.82
N GLY A 493 15.84 -20.03 -6.83
CA GLY A 493 15.13 -18.78 -6.58
C GLY A 493 13.93 -18.57 -7.50
N GLU A 494 13.48 -19.61 -8.21
CA GLU A 494 12.33 -19.49 -9.11
C GLU A 494 11.02 -19.54 -8.34
N VAL A 495 10.08 -18.68 -8.70
CA VAL A 495 8.74 -18.66 -8.08
C VAL A 495 7.80 -19.59 -8.84
N THR A 496 7.32 -20.63 -8.17
CA THR A 496 6.42 -21.65 -8.74
C THR A 496 5.13 -21.79 -7.95
N GLU A 497 4.18 -22.53 -8.51
CA GLU A 497 2.94 -22.89 -7.82
C GLU A 497 3.26 -23.73 -6.58
N LEU A 498 2.50 -23.52 -5.50
CA LEU A 498 2.51 -24.43 -4.37
C LEU A 498 1.86 -25.76 -4.82
N PRO A 499 2.42 -26.94 -4.48
CA PRO A 499 1.87 -28.21 -4.95
C PRO A 499 0.38 -28.37 -4.62
N GLY A 500 -0.45 -28.59 -5.64
CA GLY A 500 -1.90 -28.70 -5.49
C GLY A 500 -2.66 -27.37 -5.43
N THR A 501 -1.96 -26.24 -5.60
CA THR A 501 -2.54 -24.88 -5.52
C THR A 501 -2.19 -24.08 -6.78
N GLU A 502 -2.80 -24.46 -7.91
CA GLU A 502 -2.67 -23.69 -9.17
C GLU A 502 -3.51 -22.39 -9.14
N PHE A 503 -4.70 -22.48 -8.53
CA PHE A 503 -5.68 -21.39 -8.44
C PHE A 503 -5.85 -20.93 -7.00
N PHE A 504 -6.25 -19.68 -6.79
CA PHE A 504 -6.66 -19.24 -5.46
C PHE A 504 -7.87 -20.04 -4.98
N PRO A 505 -7.99 -20.34 -3.66
CA PRO A 505 -9.13 -21.03 -3.11
C PRO A 505 -10.45 -20.39 -3.57
N ASP A 506 -11.41 -21.22 -3.96
CA ASP A 506 -12.73 -20.82 -4.46
C ASP A 506 -12.77 -20.12 -5.83
N THR A 507 -11.64 -19.97 -6.52
CA THR A 507 -11.56 -19.29 -7.84
C THR A 507 -11.10 -20.23 -8.97
N LYS A 508 -11.04 -19.69 -10.19
CA LYS A 508 -10.29 -20.27 -11.32
C LYS A 508 -9.13 -19.36 -11.74
N ALA A 509 -8.74 -18.42 -10.89
CA ALA A 509 -7.70 -17.44 -11.13
C ALA A 509 -6.34 -18.00 -10.74
N ARG A 510 -5.39 -18.01 -11.70
CA ARG A 510 -4.05 -18.52 -11.46
C ARG A 510 -3.33 -17.63 -10.44
N ILE A 511 -2.68 -18.24 -9.46
CA ILE A 511 -1.92 -17.52 -8.42
C ILE A 511 -0.73 -16.77 -9.02
N LEU A 512 -0.06 -17.41 -9.98
CA LEU A 512 1.11 -16.86 -10.66
C LEU A 512 0.78 -15.81 -11.72
N GLY A 513 -0.51 -15.53 -11.94
CA GLY A 513 -0.97 -14.65 -12.99
C GLY A 513 -0.72 -15.19 -14.40
N SER A 514 -1.02 -14.35 -15.38
CA SER A 514 -0.72 -14.59 -16.79
C SER A 514 -0.46 -13.27 -17.50
N LYS A 515 0.49 -13.27 -18.42
CA LYS A 515 0.77 -12.09 -19.24
C LYS A 515 -0.44 -11.81 -20.15
N SER A 516 -0.85 -10.54 -20.21
CA SER A 516 -1.84 -10.10 -21.20
C SER A 516 -1.15 -9.76 -22.52
N ASP A 517 -1.70 -10.25 -23.63
CA ASP A 517 -1.29 -9.85 -24.99
C ASP A 517 -2.02 -8.58 -25.47
N LEU A 518 -3.04 -8.14 -24.73
CA LEU A 518 -3.93 -7.03 -25.12
C LEU A 518 -3.65 -5.76 -24.32
N LEU A 519 -3.31 -5.88 -23.03
CA LEU A 519 -3.09 -4.74 -22.15
C LEU A 519 -1.63 -4.26 -22.24
N PRO A 520 -1.40 -2.98 -22.58
CA PRO A 520 -0.07 -2.38 -22.46
C PRO A 520 0.45 -2.45 -21.02
N SER A 521 1.75 -2.72 -20.87
CA SER A 521 2.44 -2.75 -19.57
C SER A 521 2.21 -1.47 -18.76
N VAL A 522 2.22 -0.30 -19.40
CA VAL A 522 1.99 1.01 -18.74
C VAL A 522 0.69 1.09 -17.92
N LEU A 523 -0.33 0.28 -18.26
CA LEU A 523 -1.60 0.25 -17.53
C LEU A 523 -1.58 -0.66 -16.30
N THR A 524 -0.72 -1.68 -16.32
CA THR A 524 -0.67 -2.76 -15.32
C THR A 524 0.62 -2.74 -14.49
N THR A 525 1.50 -1.76 -14.72
CA THR A 525 2.80 -1.59 -14.06
C THR A 525 2.88 -0.39 -13.16
#